data_AF-W5PY93-F1
#
_entry.id   AF-W5PY93-F1
#
_cell.length_a   1.000
_cell.length_b   1.000
_cell.length_c   1.000
_cell.angle_alpha   90.00
_cell.angle_beta   90.00
_cell.angle_gamma   90.00
#
_symmetry.space_group_name_H-M   'P 1'
#
loop_
_entity.id
_entity.type
_entity.pdbx_description
1 polymer ?
#
loop_
_entity_poly.entity_id
_entity_poly.type
_entity_poly.pdbx_seq_one_letter_code
_entity_poly.pdbx_strand_id
1 'polypeptide(L)'
;IWSLVREVHEAQSKGTIPSHDMGLGDWVWVKRHQSKTLEPRWKGPCVVLLTTPTALKVDGIGPWVHCNHVRRVTPEEQEKAQKEWKAMLHPTNPLKIKLVHQLAP
;
A
#
# COMPACT_ATOMS: atom_id res chain seq x y z
N ILE A 1 19.59 -4.74 -13.22
CA ILE A 1 19.24 -3.37 -12.76
C ILE A 1 18.02 -3.40 -11.82
N TRP A 2 16.83 -3.84 -12.25
CA TRP A 2 15.63 -3.84 -11.40
C TRP A 2 15.65 -4.80 -10.21
N SER A 3 16.31 -5.96 -10.34
CA SER A 3 16.56 -6.88 -9.22
C SER A 3 17.35 -6.22 -8.10
N LEU A 4 18.38 -5.45 -8.44
CA LEU A 4 19.22 -4.72 -7.49
C LEU A 4 18.43 -3.64 -6.74
N VAL A 5 17.54 -2.93 -7.44
CA VAL A 5 16.67 -1.91 -6.81
C VAL A 5 15.71 -2.55 -5.81
N ARG A 6 15.13 -3.72 -6.14
CA ARG A 6 14.31 -4.50 -5.22
C ARG A 6 15.13 -4.96 -4.01
N GLU A 7 16.32 -5.50 -4.24
CA GLU A 7 17.20 -6.00 -3.17
C GLU A 7 17.62 -4.88 -2.20
N VAL A 8 17.98 -3.70 -2.72
CA VAL A 8 18.28 -2.52 -1.89
C VAL A 8 17.06 -2.12 -1.06
N HIS A 9 15.87 -2.12 -1.64
CA HIS A 9 14.64 -1.79 -0.93
C HIS A 9 14.29 -2.81 0.15
N GLU A 10 14.32 -4.11 -0.18
CA GLU A 10 14.08 -5.22 0.75
C GLU A 10 15.10 -5.23 1.90
N ALA A 11 16.38 -4.98 1.60
CA ALA A 11 17.43 -4.87 2.61
C ALA A 11 17.23 -3.67 3.54
N GLN A 12 16.76 -2.54 3.01
CA GLN A 12 16.51 -1.32 3.79
C GLN A 12 15.28 -1.43 4.69
N SER A 13 14.24 -2.17 4.26
CA SER A 13 13.10 -2.51 5.12
C SER A 13 13.44 -3.47 6.27
N LYS A 14 14.56 -4.19 6.20
CA LYS A 14 15.01 -5.13 7.24
C LYS A 14 15.72 -4.42 8.42
N GLY A 15 16.04 -3.13 8.28
CA GLY A 15 17.04 -2.45 9.11
C GLY A 15 16.59 -1.43 10.15
N THR A 16 15.42 -0.77 10.08
CA THR A 16 15.15 0.34 11.05
C THR A 16 13.67 0.67 11.28
N ILE A 17 13.33 0.69 12.58
CA ILE A 17 12.16 1.19 13.34
C ILE A 17 10.91 0.28 13.41
N PRO A 18 10.50 -0.16 14.63
CA PRO A 18 9.43 -1.12 14.90
C PRO A 18 8.03 -0.49 14.85
N SER A 19 7.71 0.31 13.83
CA SER A 19 6.35 0.85 13.75
C SER A 19 5.41 -0.07 12.98
N HIS A 20 5.74 -0.60 11.79
CA HIS A 20 4.80 -1.49 11.09
C HIS A 20 5.47 -2.48 10.13
N ASP A 21 5.15 -3.77 10.23
CA ASP A 21 5.53 -4.88 9.33
C ASP A 21 5.07 -4.72 7.87
N MET A 22 4.66 -3.53 7.43
CA MET A 22 4.02 -3.30 6.13
C MET A 22 5.04 -3.38 4.98
N GLY A 23 4.82 -4.32 4.07
CA GLY A 23 5.68 -4.59 2.92
C GLY A 23 5.13 -4.07 1.60
N LEU A 24 5.92 -4.22 0.54
CA LEU A 24 5.46 -4.02 -0.83
C LEU A 24 4.29 -4.97 -1.14
N GLY A 25 3.22 -4.45 -1.73
CA GLY A 25 2.05 -5.24 -2.09
C GLY A 25 1.03 -5.42 -0.96
N ASP A 26 1.33 -4.97 0.26
CA ASP A 26 0.37 -5.00 1.38
C ASP A 26 -0.81 -4.06 1.13
N TRP A 27 -1.97 -4.46 1.64
CA TRP A 27 -3.19 -3.66 1.61
C TRP A 27 -3.31 -2.81 2.88
N VAL A 28 -3.50 -1.52 2.70
CA VAL A 28 -3.54 -0.53 3.79
C VAL A 28 -4.66 0.49 3.61
N TRP A 29 -5.24 0.93 4.72
CA TRP A 29 -6.13 2.09 4.77
C TRP A 29 -5.33 3.36 5.01
N VAL A 30 -5.72 4.45 4.35
CA VAL A 30 -5.05 5.76 4.48
C VAL A 30 -5.97 6.76 5.16
N LYS A 31 -5.51 7.35 6.26
CA LYS A 31 -6.25 8.36 7.00
C LYS A 31 -6.29 9.68 6.23
N ARG A 32 -7.49 10.20 6.00
CA ARG A 32 -7.69 11.56 5.47
C ARG A 32 -7.32 12.59 6.53
N HIS A 33 -6.60 13.63 6.12
CA HIS A 33 -6.28 14.77 6.97
C HIS A 33 -7.51 15.66 7.21
N GLN A 34 -8.25 15.94 6.14
CA GLN A 34 -9.50 16.69 6.15
C GLN A 34 -10.63 15.76 5.75
N SER A 35 -11.57 15.48 6.65
CA SER A 35 -12.83 14.78 6.37
C SER A 35 -13.96 15.78 6.54
N LYS A 36 -14.90 15.84 5.60
CA LYS A 36 -16.13 16.60 5.81
C LYS A 36 -17.00 15.90 6.87
N THR A 37 -17.95 16.63 7.43
CA THR A 37 -18.93 16.10 8.39
C THR A 37 -19.59 14.84 7.80
N LEU A 38 -19.49 13.72 8.54
CA LEU A 38 -20.04 12.39 8.20
C LEU A 38 -19.36 11.62 7.06
N GLU A 39 -18.19 12.04 6.57
CA GLU A 39 -17.41 11.23 5.61
C GLU A 39 -16.52 10.19 6.31
N PRO A 40 -16.34 8.99 5.73
CA PRO A 40 -15.35 8.03 6.23
C PRO A 40 -13.95 8.64 6.29
N ARG A 41 -13.35 8.59 7.49
CA ARG A 41 -12.01 9.16 7.70
C ARG A 41 -10.90 8.35 7.04
N TRP A 42 -11.13 7.06 6.82
CA TRP A 42 -10.21 6.17 6.15
C TRP A 42 -10.57 6.08 4.67
N LYS A 43 -9.61 6.41 3.81
CA LYS A 43 -9.68 6.15 2.37
C LYS A 43 -9.28 4.70 2.15
N GLY A 44 -10.05 4.05 1.27
CA GLY A 44 -10.07 2.64 0.82
C GLY A 44 -8.83 1.77 1.04
N PRO A 45 -8.97 0.44 0.91
CA PRO A 45 -7.80 -0.42 0.81
C PRO A 45 -6.95 0.01 -0.40
N CYS A 46 -5.76 0.52 -0.14
CA CYS A 46 -4.76 0.89 -1.13
C CYS A 46 -3.58 -0.08 -1.04
N VAL A 47 -2.91 -0.34 -2.16
CA VAL A 47 -1.73 -1.21 -2.17
C VAL A 47 -0.48 -0.37 -1.94
N VAL A 48 0.41 -0.86 -1.07
CA VAL A 48 1.72 -0.26 -0.82
C VAL A 48 2.65 -0.55 -2.01
N LEU A 49 3.16 0.53 -2.61
CA LEU A 49 4.08 0.51 -3.74
C LEU A 49 5.54 0.65 -3.32
N LEU A 50 5.81 1.41 -2.25
CA LEU A 50 7.14 1.60 -1.65
C LEU A 50 7.00 1.83 -0.15
N THR A 51 8.00 1.36 0.58
CA THR A 51 8.12 1.57 2.02
C THR A 51 9.41 2.32 2.32
N THR A 52 9.35 3.30 3.21
CA THR A 52 10.50 3.96 3.84
C THR A 52 10.30 3.87 5.36
N PRO A 53 11.32 4.14 6.19
CA PRO A 53 11.20 3.95 7.64
C PRO A 53 10.04 4.71 8.30
N THR A 54 9.58 5.83 7.72
CA THR A 54 8.52 6.67 8.31
C THR A 54 7.34 6.93 7.37
N ALA A 55 7.43 6.56 6.08
CA ALA A 55 6.39 6.85 5.12
C ALA A 55 6.23 5.77 4.04
N LEU A 56 5.03 5.70 3.49
CA LEU A 56 4.60 4.73 2.50
C LEU A 56 4.19 5.46 1.22
N LYS A 57 4.62 4.93 0.07
CA LYS A 57 4.02 5.25 -1.21
C LYS A 57 2.92 4.24 -1.46
N VAL A 58 1.70 4.70 -1.67
CA VAL A 58 0.53 3.86 -1.90
C VAL A 58 -0.12 4.22 -3.22
N ASP A 59 -0.84 3.27 -3.81
CA ASP A 59 -1.52 3.50 -5.08
C ASP A 59 -2.64 4.55 -4.98
N GLY A 60 -2.85 5.31 -6.06
CA GLY A 60 -3.91 6.32 -6.13
C GLY A 60 -3.73 7.52 -5.17
N ILE A 61 -2.55 7.69 -4.56
CA ILE A 61 -2.19 8.84 -3.73
C ILE A 61 -0.87 9.43 -4.21
N GLY A 62 -0.93 10.70 -4.65
CA GLY A 62 0.23 11.43 -5.15
C GLY A 62 1.32 11.62 -4.09
N PRO A 63 1.00 12.16 -2.90
CA PRO A 63 1.98 12.32 -1.82
C PRO A 63 2.40 11.00 -1.15
N TRP A 64 3.54 11.02 -0.46
CA TRP A 64 3.90 9.99 0.50
C TRP A 64 3.03 10.11 1.76
N VAL A 65 2.65 8.98 2.35
CA VAL A 65 1.79 8.94 3.54
C VAL A 65 2.64 8.51 4.73
N HIS A 66 2.69 9.33 5.78
CA HIS A 66 3.42 8.99 7.00
C HIS A 66 2.78 7.76 7.68
N CYS A 67 3.59 6.89 8.29
CA CYS A 67 3.15 5.61 8.87
C CYS A 67 2.00 5.75 9.88
N ASN A 68 2.02 6.77 10.74
CA ASN A 68 0.92 7.07 11.68
C ASN A 68 -0.44 7.39 11.02
N HIS A 69 -0.46 7.67 9.71
CA HIS A 69 -1.68 7.91 8.93
C HIS A 69 -2.11 6.67 8.15
N VAL A 70 -1.49 5.51 8.42
CA VAL A 70 -1.77 4.25 7.74
C VAL A 70 -2.19 3.20 8.75
N ARG A 71 -3.16 2.37 8.36
CA ARG A 71 -3.58 1.20 9.14
C ARG A 71 -3.60 -0.02 8.22
N ARG A 72 -3.18 -1.18 8.73
CA ARG A 72 -3.36 -2.45 8.01
C ARG A 72 -4.83 -2.77 7.83
N VAL A 73 -5.13 -3.35 6.68
CA VAL A 73 -6.44 -3.90 6.37
C VAL A 73 -6.58 -5.23 7.14
N THR A 74 -7.75 -5.52 7.70
CA THR A 74 -8.00 -6.83 8.35
C THR A 74 -8.09 -7.94 7.29
N PRO A 75 -7.90 -9.23 7.64
CA PRO A 75 -8.04 -10.32 6.66
C PRO A 75 -9.37 -10.31 5.91
N GLU A 76 -10.48 -10.00 6.60
CA GLU A 76 -11.82 -9.91 6.00
C GLU A 76 -11.94 -8.74 5.02
N GLU A 77 -11.44 -7.56 5.41
CA GLU A 77 -11.43 -6.38 4.55
C GLU A 77 -10.51 -6.60 3.34
N GLN A 78 -9.41 -7.34 3.52
CA GLN A 78 -8.47 -7.67 2.46
C GLN A 78 -9.09 -8.65 1.46
N GLU A 79 -9.81 -9.67 1.92
CA GLU A 79 -10.55 -10.58 1.03
C GLU A 79 -11.58 -9.79 0.21
N LYS A 80 -12.32 -8.88 0.85
CA LYS A 80 -13.26 -8.00 0.14
C LYS A 80 -12.55 -7.11 -0.89
N ALA A 81 -11.43 -6.50 -0.52
CA ALA A 81 -10.64 -5.67 -1.42
C ALA A 81 -10.12 -6.48 -2.61
N GLN A 82 -9.66 -7.72 -2.38
CA GLN A 82 -9.16 -8.61 -3.42
C GLN A 82 -10.25 -9.14 -4.35
N LYS A 83 -11.50 -9.21 -3.90
CA LYS A 83 -12.67 -9.51 -4.75
C LYS A 83 -12.99 -8.35 -5.70
N GLU A 84 -12.83 -7.11 -5.25
CA GLU A 84 -13.11 -5.92 -6.06
C GLU A 84 -11.90 -5.47 -6.91
N TRP A 85 -10.68 -5.76 -6.45
CA TRP A 85 -9.44 -5.26 -7.03
C TRP A 85 -8.36 -6.33 -7.07
N LYS A 86 -7.77 -6.54 -8.25
CA LYS A 86 -6.61 -7.41 -8.44
C LYS A 86 -5.33 -6.58 -8.49
N ALA A 87 -4.43 -6.79 -7.54
CA ALA A 87 -3.08 -6.27 -7.62
C ALA A 87 -2.24 -7.18 -8.54
N MET A 88 -1.71 -6.62 -9.63
CA MET A 88 -0.86 -7.31 -10.59
C MET A 88 0.54 -6.71 -10.56
N LEU A 89 1.53 -7.53 -10.18
CA LEU A 89 2.94 -7.15 -10.27
C LEU A 89 3.37 -7.05 -11.73
N HIS A 90 4.17 -6.04 -12.06
CA HIS A 90 4.75 -5.93 -13.40
C HIS A 90 5.86 -6.99 -13.59
N PRO A 91 5.88 -7.71 -14.72
CA PRO A 91 6.76 -8.88 -14.90
C PRO A 91 8.26 -8.53 -14.79
N THR A 92 8.65 -7.32 -15.20
CA THR A 92 10.05 -6.88 -15.23
C THR A 92 10.39 -5.76 -14.26
N ASN A 93 9.39 -5.08 -13.67
CA ASN A 93 9.65 -3.94 -12.79
C ASN A 93 9.00 -4.22 -11.43
N PRO A 94 9.80 -4.53 -10.40
CA PRO A 94 9.29 -4.92 -9.09
C PRO A 94 8.58 -3.79 -8.34
N LEU A 95 8.79 -2.53 -8.75
CA LEU A 95 8.17 -1.35 -8.14
C LEU A 95 6.90 -0.90 -8.87
N LYS A 96 6.55 -1.58 -9.97
CA LYS A 96 5.31 -1.31 -10.70
C LYS A 96 4.27 -2.34 -10.31
N ILE A 97 3.23 -1.86 -9.64
CA ILE A 97 2.02 -2.62 -9.37
C ILE A 97 0.88 -1.97 -10.17
N LYS A 98 0.09 -2.79 -10.85
CA LYS A 98 -1.15 -2.37 -11.51
C LYS A 98 -2.33 -2.87 -10.70
N LEU A 99 -3.22 -1.96 -10.32
CA LEU A 99 -4.52 -2.32 -9.74
C LEU A 99 -5.55 -2.40 -10.85
N VAL A 100 -6.19 -3.56 -10.99
CA VAL A 100 -7.25 -3.81 -11.96
C VAL A 100 -8.53 -4.04 -11.19
N HIS A 101 -9.56 -3.22 -11.43
CA HIS A 101 -10.87 -3.47 -10.87
C HIS A 101 -11.41 -4.78 -11.47
N GLN A 102 -11.76 -5.72 -10.62
CA GLN A 102 -12.46 -6.93 -11.03
C GLN A 102 -13.91 -6.50 -11.30
N LEU A 103 -14.29 -6.38 -12.57
CA LEU A 103 -15.69 -6.19 -12.93
C LEU A 103 -16.48 -7.33 -12.28
N ALA A 104 -17.44 -6.99 -11.42
CA ALA A 104 -18.41 -7.94 -10.93
C ALA A 104 -19.21 -8.49 -12.14
N PRO A 105 -19.57 -9.79 -12.14
CA PRO A 105 -20.58 -10.30 -13.06
C PRO A 105 -21.93 -9.61 -12.88
#